data_AF-A0A086QZX7-F1
#
_entry.id   AF-A0A086QZX7-F1
#
_cell.length_a   1.000
_cell.length_b   1.000
_cell.length_c   1.000
_cell.angle_alpha   90.00
_cell.angle_beta   90.00
_cell.angle_gamma   90.00
#
_symmetry.space_group_name_H-M   'P 1'
#
loop_
_entity.id
_entity.type
_entity.pdbx_description
1 polymer ?
#
loop_
_entity_poly.entity_id
_entity_poly.type
_entity_poly.pdbx_seq_one_letter_code
_entity_poly.pdbx_strand_id
1 'polypeptide(L)'
;MRAFEDLSSEACEGGEGEQASEELHAWVEASVAPLLNFCRQEAQRFSDAGETAVCLINAYASVQEPLRRFRVCRSYLRVLAELLDQQMVKLIEVESGKILAYLGLADRLEAVRRAVEREKRRLGVAGPDALPQVGDGKAPLQVGTEQSGDAGPDDEVLLHKEGLVKFFGEFYVALYGLSALNLDYVDRLMHWHLRSHARKAVLNAVLQAYSEIYNHVSHLRVATHTPGDVALLLDV
;
A
#
# COMPACT_ATOMS: atom_id res chain seq x y z
N MET A 1 -33.13 -20.43 -22.76
CA MET A 1 -32.34 -19.94 -21.61
C MET A 1 -32.55 -20.80 -20.35
N ARG A 2 -32.78 -22.13 -20.48
CA ARG A 2 -32.94 -23.07 -19.35
C ARG A 2 -31.89 -24.19 -19.31
N ALA A 3 -31.19 -24.45 -20.42
CA ALA A 3 -30.23 -25.56 -20.54
C ALA A 3 -28.92 -25.38 -19.73
N PHE A 4 -28.68 -24.20 -19.12
CA PHE A 4 -27.46 -23.92 -18.36
C PHE A 4 -27.66 -23.96 -16.83
N GLU A 5 -28.91 -23.92 -16.35
CA GLU A 5 -29.22 -24.00 -14.92
C GLU A 5 -29.33 -25.47 -14.44
N ASP A 6 -29.76 -26.37 -15.34
CA ASP A 6 -29.92 -27.81 -15.06
C ASP A 6 -28.59 -28.56 -14.88
N LEU A 7 -27.46 -28.00 -15.35
CA LEU A 7 -26.12 -28.57 -15.10
C LEU A 7 -25.64 -28.40 -13.65
N SER A 8 -26.37 -27.66 -12.81
CA SER A 8 -25.99 -27.43 -11.41
C SER A 8 -26.75 -28.29 -10.40
N SER A 9 -27.82 -28.98 -10.80
CA SER A 9 -28.76 -29.61 -9.86
C SER A 9 -28.94 -31.12 -10.00
N GLU A 10 -28.47 -31.75 -11.07
CA GLU A 10 -28.55 -33.21 -11.25
C GLU A 10 -27.19 -33.78 -11.68
N ALA A 11 -26.19 -33.73 -10.77
CA ALA A 11 -25.00 -34.55 -10.91
C ALA A 11 -25.23 -35.86 -10.15
N CYS A 12 -25.70 -36.85 -10.90
CA CYS A 12 -25.73 -38.26 -10.54
C CYS A 12 -24.38 -38.74 -9.99
N GLU A 13 -24.45 -39.76 -9.15
CA GLU A 13 -23.35 -40.43 -8.48
C GLU A 13 -22.19 -40.82 -9.42
N GLY A 14 -20.97 -40.37 -9.11
CA GLY A 14 -19.71 -40.98 -9.58
C GLY A 14 -18.98 -40.29 -10.74
N GLY A 15 -17.70 -39.93 -10.52
CA GLY A 15 -16.59 -39.78 -11.50
C GLY A 15 -16.71 -38.82 -12.69
N GLU A 16 -17.79 -38.92 -13.47
CA GLU A 16 -17.99 -38.22 -14.75
C GLU A 16 -18.34 -36.74 -14.54
N GLY A 17 -19.04 -36.41 -13.45
CA GLY A 17 -19.34 -35.03 -13.07
C GLY A 17 -18.13 -34.21 -12.64
N GLU A 18 -17.10 -34.87 -12.06
CA GLU A 18 -15.84 -34.21 -11.71
C GLU A 18 -14.99 -33.95 -12.96
N GLN A 19 -14.89 -34.91 -13.89
CA GLN A 19 -14.17 -34.72 -15.16
C GLN A 19 -14.78 -33.62 -16.03
N ALA A 20 -16.11 -33.57 -16.18
CA ALA A 20 -16.77 -32.50 -16.93
C ALA A 20 -16.59 -31.11 -16.29
N SER A 21 -16.51 -31.06 -14.95
CA SER A 21 -16.19 -29.83 -14.22
C SER A 21 -14.74 -29.41 -14.43
N GLU A 22 -13.78 -30.35 -14.41
CA GLU A 22 -12.37 -30.04 -14.68
C GLU A 22 -12.14 -29.55 -16.13
N GLU A 23 -12.81 -30.17 -17.11
CA GLU A 23 -12.76 -29.72 -18.49
C GLU A 23 -13.32 -28.31 -18.64
N LEU A 24 -14.48 -28.01 -18.03
CA LEU A 24 -15.06 -26.67 -18.05
C LEU A 24 -14.13 -25.64 -17.39
N HIS A 25 -13.45 -26.00 -16.30
CA HIS A 25 -12.43 -25.16 -15.67
C HIS A 25 -11.30 -24.82 -16.65
N ALA A 26 -10.74 -25.84 -17.31
CA ALA A 26 -9.64 -25.69 -18.25
C ALA A 26 -10.05 -24.82 -19.45
N TRP A 27 -11.27 -24.96 -19.96
CA TRP A 27 -11.80 -24.13 -21.04
C TRP A 27 -11.94 -22.67 -20.64
N VAL A 28 -12.47 -22.40 -19.45
CA VAL A 28 -12.60 -21.04 -18.90
C VAL A 28 -11.21 -20.42 -18.72
N GLU A 29 -10.27 -21.16 -18.13
CA GLU A 29 -8.90 -20.68 -17.93
C GLU A 29 -8.20 -20.41 -19.27
N ALA A 30 -8.30 -21.32 -20.24
CA ALA A 30 -7.74 -21.14 -21.58
C ALA A 30 -8.32 -19.93 -22.33
N SER A 31 -9.56 -19.55 -22.02
CA SER A 31 -10.22 -18.40 -22.63
C SER A 31 -9.86 -17.09 -21.94
N VAL A 32 -9.70 -17.10 -20.61
CA VAL A 32 -9.49 -15.89 -19.81
C VAL A 32 -8.01 -15.54 -19.64
N ALA A 33 -7.13 -16.54 -19.53
CA ALA A 33 -5.70 -16.32 -19.35
C ALA A 33 -5.06 -15.48 -20.48
N PRO A 34 -5.38 -15.67 -21.77
CA PRO A 34 -4.86 -14.81 -22.84
C PRO A 34 -5.30 -13.36 -22.70
N LEU A 35 -6.55 -13.11 -22.28
CA LEU A 35 -7.07 -11.76 -22.06
C LEU A 35 -6.33 -11.07 -20.92
N LEU A 36 -6.11 -11.77 -19.81
CA LEU A 36 -5.34 -11.22 -18.69
C LEU A 36 -3.88 -10.99 -19.04
N ASN A 37 -3.27 -11.87 -19.83
CA ASN A 37 -1.92 -11.68 -20.32
C ASN A 37 -1.81 -10.46 -21.23
N PHE A 38 -2.80 -10.24 -22.10
CA PHE A 38 -2.90 -9.01 -22.88
C PHE A 38 -3.02 -7.78 -21.98
N CYS A 39 -3.91 -7.79 -20.98
CA CYS A 39 -4.02 -6.69 -20.02
C CYS A 39 -2.71 -6.42 -19.28
N ARG A 40 -1.96 -7.46 -18.89
CA ARG A 40 -0.63 -7.31 -18.25
C ARG A 40 0.40 -6.69 -19.18
N GLN A 41 0.44 -7.11 -20.44
CA GLN A 41 1.34 -6.54 -21.44
C GLN A 41 1.00 -5.08 -21.74
N GLU A 42 -0.30 -4.77 -21.84
CA GLU A 42 -0.74 -3.39 -22.06
C GLU A 42 -0.46 -2.51 -20.85
N ALA A 43 -0.62 -3.04 -19.64
CA ALA A 43 -0.34 -2.33 -18.40
C ALA A 43 1.15 -1.97 -18.24
N GLN A 44 2.07 -2.71 -18.88
CA GLN A 44 3.50 -2.39 -18.93
C GLN A 44 3.82 -1.16 -19.80
N ARG A 45 2.87 -0.70 -20.62
CA ARG A 45 3.05 0.51 -21.44
C ARG A 45 2.89 1.80 -20.63
N PHE A 46 2.24 1.74 -19.47
CA PHE A 46 2.17 2.88 -18.57
C PHE A 46 3.52 3.08 -17.88
N SER A 47 4.02 4.32 -17.90
CA SER A 47 5.24 4.70 -17.19
C SER A 47 5.00 4.94 -15.70
N ASP A 48 3.77 5.25 -15.30
CA ASP A 48 3.38 5.48 -13.91
C ASP A 48 2.77 4.21 -13.29
N ALA A 49 3.30 3.82 -12.13
CA ALA A 49 2.89 2.60 -11.44
C ALA A 49 1.43 2.65 -10.92
N GLY A 50 0.91 3.84 -10.61
CA GLY A 50 -0.49 4.03 -10.23
C GLY A 50 -1.44 3.75 -11.40
N GLU A 51 -1.09 4.22 -12.60
CA GLU A 51 -1.85 3.91 -13.81
C GLU A 51 -1.85 2.42 -14.16
N THR A 52 -0.68 1.77 -14.07
CA THR A 52 -0.55 0.32 -14.21
C THR A 52 -1.46 -0.42 -13.21
N ALA A 53 -1.45 -0.01 -11.94
CA ALA A 53 -2.25 -0.64 -10.90
C ALA A 53 -3.75 -0.47 -11.16
N VAL A 54 -4.22 0.74 -11.51
CA VAL A 54 -5.63 0.99 -11.86
C VAL A 54 -6.09 0.11 -13.03
N CYS A 55 -5.28 0.04 -14.09
CA CYS A 55 -5.59 -0.78 -15.26
C CYS A 55 -5.79 -2.25 -14.87
N LEU A 56 -4.86 -2.81 -14.10
CA LEU A 56 -4.90 -4.21 -13.69
C LEU A 56 -6.02 -4.51 -12.68
N ILE A 57 -6.26 -3.63 -11.71
CA ILE A 57 -7.37 -3.79 -10.75
C ILE A 57 -8.71 -3.83 -11.50
N ASN A 58 -8.93 -2.87 -12.41
CA ASN A 58 -10.16 -2.82 -13.21
C ASN A 58 -10.31 -4.06 -14.09
N ALA A 59 -9.22 -4.55 -14.71
CA ALA A 59 -9.24 -5.76 -15.53
C ALA A 59 -9.57 -7.01 -14.70
N TYR A 60 -8.89 -7.22 -13.56
CA TYR A 60 -9.12 -8.39 -12.71
C TYR A 60 -10.53 -8.40 -12.12
N ALA A 61 -11.00 -7.25 -11.63
CA ALA A 61 -12.34 -7.13 -11.06
C ALA A 61 -13.43 -7.37 -12.12
N SER A 62 -13.26 -6.84 -13.33
CA SER A 62 -14.18 -7.05 -14.46
C SER A 62 -14.30 -8.52 -14.87
N VAL A 63 -13.19 -9.27 -14.78
CA VAL A 63 -13.16 -10.71 -15.08
C VAL A 63 -13.79 -11.54 -13.95
N GLN A 64 -13.61 -11.14 -12.69
CA GLN A 64 -14.21 -11.86 -11.56
C GLN A 64 -15.74 -11.86 -11.59
N GLU A 65 -16.36 -10.75 -11.98
CA GLU A 65 -17.81 -10.55 -11.88
C GLU A 65 -18.66 -11.61 -12.62
N PRO A 66 -18.40 -11.94 -13.90
CA PRO A 66 -19.09 -13.03 -14.57
C PRO A 66 -18.71 -14.42 -14.02
N LEU A 67 -17.45 -14.62 -13.61
CA LEU A 67 -16.95 -15.92 -13.17
C LEU A 67 -17.49 -16.34 -11.79
N ARG A 68 -17.89 -15.38 -10.93
CA ARG A 68 -18.50 -15.65 -9.61
C ARG A 68 -19.76 -16.50 -9.66
N ARG A 69 -20.45 -16.55 -10.81
CA ARG A 69 -21.66 -17.36 -10.99
C ARG A 69 -21.37 -18.86 -11.08
N PHE A 70 -20.14 -19.25 -11.39
CA PHE A 70 -19.76 -20.63 -11.66
C PHE A 70 -18.90 -21.20 -10.53
N ARG A 71 -19.41 -22.22 -9.82
CA ARG A 71 -18.69 -22.84 -8.69
C ARG A 71 -17.34 -23.44 -9.08
N VAL A 72 -17.25 -23.97 -10.30
CA VAL A 72 -16.03 -24.53 -10.88
C VAL A 72 -14.89 -23.50 -10.99
N CYS A 73 -15.20 -22.20 -11.04
CA CYS A 73 -14.20 -21.14 -11.17
C CYS A 73 -13.60 -20.69 -9.82
N ARG A 74 -13.96 -21.32 -8.69
CA ARG A 74 -13.56 -20.87 -7.34
C ARG A 74 -12.05 -20.76 -7.14
N SER A 75 -11.27 -21.75 -7.60
CA SER A 75 -9.80 -21.72 -7.52
C SER A 75 -9.23 -20.54 -8.30
N TYR A 76 -9.72 -20.33 -9.52
CA TYR A 76 -9.28 -19.24 -10.39
C TYR A 76 -9.67 -17.86 -9.84
N LEU A 77 -10.89 -17.73 -9.29
CA LEU A 77 -11.34 -16.52 -8.60
C LEU A 77 -10.46 -16.16 -7.41
N ARG A 78 -9.93 -17.16 -6.69
CA ARG A 78 -8.98 -16.94 -5.59
C ARG A 78 -7.68 -16.34 -6.10
N VAL A 79 -7.11 -16.89 -7.17
CA VAL A 79 -5.90 -16.33 -7.80
C VAL A 79 -6.13 -14.90 -8.28
N LEU A 80 -7.27 -14.63 -8.91
CA LEU A 80 -7.64 -13.27 -9.33
C LEU A 80 -7.77 -12.30 -8.14
N ALA A 81 -8.29 -12.77 -7.01
CA ALA A 81 -8.41 -11.96 -5.80
C ALA A 81 -7.04 -11.61 -5.23
N GLU A 82 -6.13 -12.58 -5.15
CA GLU A 82 -4.75 -12.35 -4.71
C GLU A 82 -4.01 -11.36 -5.63
N LEU A 83 -4.16 -11.49 -6.94
CA LEU A 83 -3.59 -10.55 -7.90
C LEU A 83 -4.19 -9.14 -7.78
N LEU A 84 -5.50 -9.05 -7.55
CA LEU A 84 -6.18 -7.78 -7.31
C LEU A 84 -5.64 -7.12 -6.03
N ASP A 85 -5.53 -7.88 -4.93
CA ASP A 85 -5.03 -7.39 -3.65
C ASP A 85 -3.59 -6.88 -3.76
N GLN A 86 -2.73 -7.60 -4.50
CA GLN A 86 -1.36 -7.13 -4.77
C GLN A 86 -1.32 -5.79 -5.50
N GLN A 87 -2.19 -5.59 -6.50
CA GLN A 87 -2.26 -4.31 -7.20
C GLN A 87 -2.91 -3.23 -6.34
N MET A 88 -3.86 -3.60 -5.47
CA MET A 88 -4.50 -2.69 -4.52
C MET A 88 -3.48 -2.13 -3.54
N VAL A 89 -2.61 -2.99 -2.98
CA VAL A 89 -1.50 -2.56 -2.11
C VAL A 89 -0.60 -1.56 -2.85
N LYS A 90 -0.17 -1.87 -4.08
CA LYS A 90 0.66 -0.96 -4.88
C LYS A 90 -0.02 0.38 -5.17
N LEU A 91 -1.32 0.36 -5.50
CA LEU A 91 -2.09 1.57 -5.74
C LEU A 91 -2.11 2.44 -4.48
N ILE A 92 -2.42 1.84 -3.33
CA ILE A 92 -2.45 2.53 -2.04
C ILE A 92 -1.08 3.11 -1.70
N GLU A 93 0.01 2.36 -1.90
CA GLU A 93 1.38 2.83 -1.68
C GLU A 93 1.71 4.05 -2.55
N VAL A 94 1.42 3.98 -3.85
CA VAL A 94 1.70 5.07 -4.80
C VAL A 94 0.87 6.31 -4.46
N GLU A 95 -0.44 6.16 -4.26
CA GLU A 95 -1.34 7.27 -3.95
C GLU A 95 -1.00 7.89 -2.58
N SER A 96 -0.77 7.06 -1.55
CA SER A 96 -0.36 7.54 -0.23
C SER A 96 0.96 8.29 -0.30
N GLY A 97 1.95 7.78 -1.05
CA GLY A 97 3.22 8.47 -1.25
C GLY A 97 3.04 9.87 -1.87
N LYS A 98 2.18 9.99 -2.88
CA LYS A 98 1.87 11.28 -3.52
C LYS A 98 1.19 12.25 -2.56
N ILE A 99 0.19 11.79 -1.81
CA ILE A 99 -0.53 12.63 -0.84
C ILE A 99 0.37 13.02 0.34
N LEU A 100 1.16 12.10 0.87
CA LEU A 100 2.11 12.38 1.96
C LEU A 100 3.18 13.40 1.52
N ALA A 101 3.68 13.31 0.29
CA ALA A 101 4.60 14.29 -0.26
C ALA A 101 3.93 15.66 -0.44
N TYR A 102 2.71 15.69 -1.00
CA TYR A 102 1.94 16.92 -1.19
C TYR A 102 1.63 17.63 0.15
N LEU A 103 1.29 16.87 1.19
CA LEU A 103 1.05 17.39 2.54
C LEU A 103 2.34 17.71 3.31
N GLY A 104 3.52 17.51 2.72
CA GLY A 104 4.82 17.70 3.37
C GLY A 104 5.11 16.73 4.51
N LEU A 105 4.34 15.64 4.62
CA LEU A 105 4.50 14.61 5.65
C LEU A 105 5.66 13.67 5.34
N ALA A 106 5.94 13.39 4.06
CA ALA A 106 6.94 12.39 3.66
C ALA A 106 8.34 12.69 4.23
N ASP A 107 8.88 13.88 3.94
CA ASP A 107 10.22 14.28 4.39
C ASP A 107 10.30 14.38 5.92
N ARG A 108 9.22 14.87 6.56
CA ARG A 108 9.15 15.01 8.02
C ARG A 108 9.15 13.65 8.71
N LEU A 109 8.38 12.71 8.17
CA LEU A 109 8.29 11.36 8.69
C LEU A 109 9.64 10.66 8.59
N GLU A 110 10.35 10.85 7.48
CA GLU A 110 11.70 10.31 7.32
C GLU A 110 12.69 10.91 8.32
N ALA A 111 12.67 12.24 8.50
CA ALA A 111 13.50 12.91 9.51
C ALA A 111 13.23 12.41 10.94
N VAL A 112 11.95 12.25 11.31
CA VAL A 112 11.54 11.68 12.60
C VAL A 112 12.07 10.25 12.78
N ARG A 113 11.89 9.39 11.77
CA ARG A 113 12.35 7.99 11.82
C ARG A 113 13.86 7.89 11.97
N ARG A 114 14.62 8.70 11.21
CA ARG A 114 16.08 8.79 11.35
C ARG A 114 16.49 9.28 12.74
N ALA A 115 15.75 10.23 13.33
CA ALA A 115 15.99 10.70 14.68
C ALA A 115 15.74 9.62 15.75
N VAL A 116 14.65 8.86 15.63
CA VAL A 116 14.33 7.75 16.53
C VAL A 116 15.40 6.66 16.48
N GLU A 117 15.85 6.27 15.30
CA GLU A 117 16.92 5.27 15.15
C GLU A 117 18.26 5.74 15.74
N ARG A 118 18.59 7.04 15.60
CA ARG A 118 19.78 7.63 16.24
C ARG A 118 19.69 7.55 17.76
N GLU A 119 18.54 7.88 18.33
CA GLU A 119 18.35 7.81 19.78
C GLU A 119 18.43 6.38 20.30
N LYS A 120 17.85 5.42 19.58
CA LYS A 120 17.96 3.99 19.90
C LYS A 120 19.41 3.51 19.92
N ARG A 121 20.23 3.93 18.95
CA ARG A 121 21.67 3.65 18.90
C ARG A 121 22.43 4.28 20.07
N ARG A 122 22.11 5.53 20.44
CA ARG A 122 22.73 6.24 21.58
C ARG A 122 22.43 5.57 22.91
N LEU A 123 21.20 5.10 23.10
CA LEU A 123 20.76 4.42 24.33
C LEU A 123 21.24 2.96 24.41
N GLY A 124 22.00 2.47 23.42
CA GLY A 124 22.55 1.11 23.45
C GLY A 124 21.48 0.02 23.42
N VAL A 125 20.26 0.32 22.97
CA VAL A 125 19.19 -0.66 22.80
C VAL A 125 19.45 -1.43 21.49
N ALA A 126 20.48 -2.28 21.53
CA ALA A 126 20.66 -3.32 20.54
C ALA A 126 19.42 -4.22 20.61
N GLY A 127 18.70 -4.33 19.49
CA GLY A 127 17.63 -5.31 19.37
C GLY A 127 18.17 -6.74 19.57
N PRO A 128 17.31 -7.72 19.86
CA PRO A 128 17.71 -9.10 20.19
C PRO A 128 18.40 -9.88 19.06
N ASP A 129 18.67 -9.29 17.90
CA ASP A 129 19.23 -9.97 16.71
C ASP A 129 20.73 -9.72 16.47
N ALA A 130 21.47 -9.17 17.45
CA ALA A 130 22.93 -9.12 17.36
C ALA A 130 23.54 -10.51 17.65
N LEU A 131 23.59 -11.37 16.64
CA LEU A 131 24.35 -12.63 16.69
C LEU A 131 25.83 -12.34 17.00
N PRO A 132 26.45 -13.03 17.97
CA PRO A 132 27.86 -12.86 18.27
C PRO A 132 28.69 -13.49 17.15
N GLN A 133 29.45 -12.69 16.41
CA GLN A 133 30.50 -13.20 15.54
C GLN A 133 31.64 -13.73 16.42
N VAL A 134 31.76 -15.05 16.48
CA VAL A 134 32.94 -15.78 16.95
C VAL A 134 33.83 -16.03 15.74
N GLY A 135 35.10 -15.62 15.78
CA GLY A 135 36.07 -15.99 14.73
C GLY A 135 37.40 -15.20 14.71
N ASP A 136 38.33 -15.62 15.56
CA ASP A 136 39.79 -15.75 15.36
C ASP A 136 40.63 -14.64 14.69
N GLY A 137 41.41 -13.97 15.56
CA GLY A 137 42.89 -13.91 15.46
C GLY A 137 43.57 -13.55 14.12
N LYS A 138 43.64 -12.25 13.79
CA LYS A 138 44.83 -11.63 13.16
C LYS A 138 44.82 -10.11 13.31
N ALA A 139 46.00 -9.53 13.56
CA ALA A 139 46.25 -8.15 13.97
C ALA A 139 46.03 -7.09 12.85
N PRO A 140 46.12 -5.78 13.15
CA PRO A 140 45.10 -4.79 12.82
C PRO A 140 45.30 -4.18 11.43
N LEU A 141 44.24 -4.22 10.62
CA LEU A 141 44.09 -3.32 9.48
C LEU A 141 42.99 -2.33 9.82
N GLN A 142 43.32 -1.05 9.63
CA GLN A 142 42.49 0.12 9.84
C GLN A 142 41.05 -0.17 9.44
N VAL A 143 40.18 -0.29 10.44
CA VAL A 143 38.74 -0.30 10.25
C VAL A 143 38.40 1.10 9.78
N GLY A 144 38.15 1.19 8.47
CA GLY A 144 37.59 2.38 7.85
C GLY A 144 36.40 2.80 8.68
N THR A 145 36.44 4.07 9.09
CA THR A 145 35.34 4.87 9.59
C THR A 145 34.04 4.34 8.99
N GLU A 146 33.26 3.62 9.80
CA GLU A 146 31.87 3.39 9.47
C GLU A 146 31.29 4.77 9.22
N GLN A 147 30.86 5.02 7.98
CA GLN A 147 29.96 6.11 7.67
C GLN A 147 28.70 5.85 8.49
N SER A 148 28.73 6.28 9.75
CA SER A 148 27.57 6.75 10.46
C SER A 148 26.89 7.72 9.50
N GLY A 149 25.76 7.30 8.94
CA GLY A 149 24.92 8.12 8.07
C GLY A 149 24.69 9.44 8.78
N ASP A 150 25.50 10.41 8.39
CA ASP A 150 25.52 11.74 8.95
C ASP A 150 24.17 12.33 8.58
N ALA A 151 23.38 12.71 9.59
CA ALA A 151 22.16 13.43 9.34
C ALA A 151 22.57 14.65 8.51
N GLY A 152 22.03 14.77 7.30
CA GLY A 152 22.23 16.00 6.54
C GLY A 152 21.81 17.17 7.45
N PRO A 153 22.49 18.33 7.37
CA PRO A 153 22.11 19.52 8.15
C PRO A 153 20.61 19.85 8.06
N ASP A 154 19.96 19.38 6.99
CA ASP A 154 18.54 19.50 6.75
C ASP A 154 17.66 18.79 7.79
N ASP A 155 18.00 17.60 8.30
CA ASP A 155 17.14 16.83 9.22
C ASP A 155 16.95 17.53 10.58
N GLU A 156 18.01 18.13 11.12
CA GLU A 156 17.92 18.87 12.38
C GLU A 156 17.08 20.13 12.20
N VAL A 157 17.26 20.83 11.08
CA VAL A 157 16.41 21.97 10.68
C VAL A 157 14.96 21.54 10.54
N LEU A 158 14.70 20.33 10.02
CA LEU A 158 13.35 19.83 9.83
C LEU A 158 12.61 19.54 11.16
N LEU A 159 13.34 19.29 12.25
CA LEU A 159 12.77 18.97 13.56
C LEU A 159 12.90 20.13 14.57
N HIS A 160 13.48 21.25 14.16
CA HIS A 160 13.50 22.47 14.98
C HIS A 160 12.12 23.10 15.11
N LYS A 161 11.89 23.76 16.25
CA LYS A 161 10.58 24.27 16.66
C LYS A 161 9.97 25.21 15.61
N GLU A 162 10.74 26.15 15.08
CA GLU A 162 10.28 27.10 14.06
C GLU A 162 9.92 26.39 12.76
N GLY A 163 10.71 25.41 12.34
CA GLY A 163 10.46 24.57 11.18
C GLY A 163 9.17 23.77 11.32
N LEU A 164 8.92 23.22 12.51
CA LEU A 164 7.70 22.47 12.82
C LEU A 164 6.46 23.36 12.86
N VAL A 165 6.54 24.56 13.44
CA VAL A 165 5.42 25.52 13.45
C VAL A 165 5.01 25.87 12.02
N LYS A 166 5.99 26.17 11.15
CA LYS A 166 5.75 26.44 9.74
C LYS A 166 5.13 25.23 9.04
N PHE A 167 5.70 24.04 9.24
CA PHE A 167 5.20 22.80 8.67
C PHE A 167 3.74 22.52 9.06
N PHE A 168 3.38 22.58 10.35
CA PHE A 168 2.01 22.33 10.78
C PHE A 168 1.04 23.36 10.17
N GLY A 169 1.44 24.64 10.11
CA GLY A 169 0.66 25.67 9.43
C GLY A 169 0.37 25.34 7.96
N GLU A 170 1.41 24.97 7.21
CA GLU A 170 1.30 24.57 5.80
C GLU A 170 0.48 23.29 5.63
N PHE A 171 0.71 22.29 6.49
CA PHE A 171 -0.05 21.04 6.51
C PHE A 171 -1.55 21.28 6.70
N TYR A 172 -1.96 22.10 7.68
CA TYR A 172 -3.38 22.37 7.90
C TYR A 172 -4.00 23.16 6.75
N VAL A 173 -3.28 24.16 6.20
CA VAL A 173 -3.75 24.88 5.00
C VAL A 173 -3.97 23.92 3.83
N ALA A 174 -3.02 23.00 3.62
CA ALA A 174 -3.16 21.98 2.59
C ALA A 174 -4.33 21.05 2.89
N LEU A 175 -4.48 20.55 4.11
CA LEU A 175 -5.54 19.63 4.54
C LEU A 175 -6.95 20.21 4.40
N TYR A 176 -7.13 21.50 4.72
CA TYR A 176 -8.41 22.20 4.54
C TYR A 176 -8.67 22.67 3.10
N GLY A 177 -7.70 22.49 2.20
CA GLY A 177 -7.86 22.84 0.79
C GLY A 177 -8.87 21.93 0.08
N LEU A 178 -9.59 22.48 -0.89
CA LEU A 178 -10.58 21.77 -1.71
C LEU A 178 -10.01 20.55 -2.46
N SER A 179 -8.68 20.50 -2.68
CA SER A 179 -7.97 19.47 -3.43
C SER A 179 -7.12 18.54 -2.56
N ALA A 180 -7.13 18.71 -1.23
CA ALA A 180 -6.19 18.04 -0.31
C ALA A 180 -6.21 16.51 -0.40
N LEU A 181 -7.38 15.95 -0.68
CA LEU A 181 -7.68 14.52 -0.70
C LEU A 181 -8.24 14.09 -2.07
N ASN A 182 -7.82 14.78 -3.13
CA ASN A 182 -8.08 14.31 -4.48
C ASN A 182 -7.20 13.09 -4.72
N LEU A 183 -7.83 11.92 -4.87
CA LEU A 183 -7.14 10.64 -5.01
C LEU A 183 -7.24 10.18 -6.46
N ASP A 184 -6.41 10.76 -7.32
CA ASP A 184 -6.57 10.70 -8.78
C ASP A 184 -6.62 9.26 -9.32
N TYR A 185 -5.79 8.34 -8.82
CA TYR A 185 -5.83 6.96 -9.29
C TYR A 185 -6.97 6.18 -8.65
N VAL A 186 -7.25 6.42 -7.37
CA VAL A 186 -8.38 5.78 -6.68
C VAL A 186 -9.69 6.13 -7.37
N ASP A 187 -9.90 7.38 -7.76
CA ASP A 187 -11.14 7.83 -8.40
C ASP A 187 -11.35 7.23 -9.80
N ARG A 188 -10.29 6.71 -10.42
CA ARG A 188 -10.33 5.97 -11.69
C ARG A 188 -10.67 4.47 -11.54
N LEU A 189 -10.80 3.94 -10.33
CA LEU A 189 -11.27 2.56 -10.13
C LEU A 189 -12.76 2.44 -10.47
N MET A 190 -13.11 1.45 -11.28
CA MET A 190 -14.50 1.29 -11.77
C MET A 190 -15.47 0.85 -10.67
N HIS A 191 -15.02 0.01 -9.74
CA HIS A 191 -15.89 -0.56 -8.71
C HIS A 191 -15.90 0.29 -7.43
N TRP A 192 -17.10 0.69 -6.98
CA TRP A 192 -17.30 1.52 -5.78
C TRP A 192 -16.65 0.95 -4.51
N HIS A 193 -16.81 -0.34 -4.25
CA HIS A 193 -16.26 -0.97 -3.04
C HIS A 193 -14.73 -0.93 -3.01
N LEU A 194 -14.08 -1.08 -4.17
CA LEU A 194 -12.63 -0.95 -4.31
C LEU A 194 -12.17 0.50 -4.09
N ARG A 195 -12.93 1.47 -4.62
CA ARG A 195 -12.69 2.91 -4.37
C ARG A 195 -12.78 3.25 -2.90
N SER A 196 -13.86 2.84 -2.25
CA SER A 196 -14.10 3.10 -0.83
C SER A 196 -13.00 2.48 0.03
N HIS A 197 -12.59 1.24 -0.26
CA HIS A 197 -11.51 0.56 0.43
C HIS A 197 -10.16 1.29 0.25
N ALA A 198 -9.77 1.58 -0.99
CA ALA A 198 -8.51 2.26 -1.28
C ALA A 198 -8.46 3.66 -0.67
N ARG A 199 -9.54 4.45 -0.79
CA ARG A 199 -9.67 5.77 -0.18
C ARG A 199 -9.47 5.68 1.33
N LYS A 200 -10.19 4.79 2.02
CA LYS A 200 -10.03 4.61 3.46
C LYS A 200 -8.60 4.24 3.83
N ALA A 201 -7.94 3.35 3.07
CA ALA A 201 -6.56 2.96 3.33
C ALA A 201 -5.56 4.13 3.18
N VAL A 202 -5.69 4.93 2.11
CA VAL A 202 -4.84 6.11 1.89
C VAL A 202 -5.03 7.15 3.00
N LEU A 203 -6.28 7.43 3.40
CA LEU A 203 -6.56 8.37 4.48
C LEU A 203 -6.02 7.89 5.84
N ASN A 204 -6.08 6.58 6.11
CA ASN A 204 -5.45 5.99 7.29
C ASN A 204 -3.92 6.13 7.25
N ALA A 205 -3.28 6.00 6.08
CA ALA A 205 -1.84 6.21 5.95
C ALA A 205 -1.44 7.66 6.29
N VAL A 206 -2.24 8.65 5.86
CA VAL A 206 -2.06 10.06 6.23
C VAL A 206 -2.19 10.25 7.74
N LEU A 207 -3.26 9.71 8.34
CA LEU A 207 -3.47 9.79 9.79
C LEU A 207 -2.32 9.15 10.57
N GLN A 208 -1.85 7.99 10.13
CA GLN A 208 -0.75 7.27 10.77
C GLN A 208 0.56 8.08 10.70
N ALA A 209 0.89 8.64 9.53
CA ALA A 209 2.07 9.48 9.36
C ALA A 209 2.01 10.74 10.24
N TYR A 210 0.85 11.42 10.25
CA TYR A 210 0.62 12.56 11.12
C TYR A 210 0.77 12.19 12.60
N SER A 211 0.19 11.06 13.02
CA SER A 211 0.24 10.58 14.40
C SER A 211 1.66 10.27 14.85
N GLU A 212 2.46 9.66 13.98
CA GLU A 212 3.87 9.34 14.24
C GLU A 212 4.68 10.63 14.48
N ILE A 213 4.53 11.62 13.59
CA ILE A 213 5.18 12.93 13.74
C ILE A 213 4.70 13.63 15.01
N TYR A 214 3.38 13.73 15.20
CA TYR A 214 2.75 14.38 16.36
C TYR A 214 3.27 13.79 17.67
N ASN A 215 3.30 12.47 17.81
CA ASN A 215 3.76 11.82 19.03
C ASN A 215 5.21 12.19 19.35
N HIS A 216 6.07 12.25 18.32
CA HIS A 216 7.48 12.63 18.49
C HIS A 216 7.65 14.09 18.93
N VAL A 217 6.86 15.01 18.38
CA VAL A 217 7.02 16.46 18.62
C VAL A 217 6.02 17.05 19.61
N SER A 218 5.13 16.25 20.18
CA SER A 218 4.03 16.67 21.06
C SER A 218 4.49 17.52 22.25
N HIS A 219 5.64 17.16 22.84
CA HIS A 219 6.26 17.87 23.96
C HIS A 219 6.63 19.33 23.64
N LEU A 220 6.85 19.65 22.36
CA LEU A 220 7.16 21.01 21.89
C LEU A 220 5.93 21.90 21.77
N ARG A 221 4.71 21.32 21.83
CA ARG A 221 3.41 22.02 21.75
C ARG A 221 3.28 22.94 20.52
N VAL A 222 3.77 22.46 19.37
CA VAL A 222 3.75 23.19 18.09
C VAL A 222 2.55 22.83 17.19
N ALA A 223 1.95 21.65 17.39
CA ALA A 223 0.77 21.21 16.66
C ALA A 223 -0.51 21.74 17.33
N THR A 224 -1.42 22.31 16.53
CA THR A 224 -2.71 22.82 17.02
C THR A 224 -3.80 21.74 17.09
N HIS A 225 -3.74 20.74 16.23
CA HIS A 225 -4.67 19.62 16.21
C HIS A 225 -4.03 18.38 16.84
N THR A 226 -4.83 17.52 17.44
CA THR A 226 -4.44 16.18 17.87
C THR A 226 -4.66 15.18 16.73
N PRO A 227 -4.10 13.96 16.82
CA PRO A 227 -4.45 12.89 15.91
C PRO A 227 -5.96 12.61 15.85
N GLY A 228 -6.68 12.75 16.96
CA GLY A 228 -8.13 12.59 17.00
C GLY A 228 -8.86 13.65 16.18
N ASP A 229 -8.40 14.91 16.24
CA ASP A 229 -8.98 15.98 15.44
C ASP A 229 -8.73 15.77 13.94
N VAL A 230 -7.53 15.31 13.57
CA VAL A 230 -7.20 14.98 12.18
C VAL A 230 -8.00 13.77 11.68
N ALA A 231 -8.22 12.76 12.52
CA ALA A 231 -9.06 11.61 12.18
C ALA A 231 -10.50 12.04 11.84
N LEU A 232 -11.08 12.95 12.64
CA LEU A 232 -12.41 13.52 12.38
C LEU A 232 -12.47 14.29 11.06
N LEU A 233 -11.41 15.02 10.69
CA LEU A 233 -11.35 15.75 9.41
C LEU A 233 -11.23 14.82 8.21
N LEU A 234 -10.55 13.69 8.38
CA LEU A 234 -10.33 12.69 7.35
C LEU A 234 -11.50 11.67 7.25
N ASP A 235 -12.46 11.70 8.18
CA ASP A 235 -13.57 10.75 8.29
C ASP A 235 -13.11 9.27 8.34
N VAL A 236 -12.11 9.00 9.20
CA VAL A 236 -11.50 7.66 9.39
C VAL A 236 -11.58 7.15 10.82
#